data_AF-A0A7V8NQ38-F1
#
_entry.id   AF-A0A7V8NQ38-F1
#
_cell.length_a   1.000
_cell.length_b   1.000
_cell.length_c   1.000
_cell.angle_alpha   90.00
_cell.angle_beta   90.00
_cell.angle_gamma   90.00
#
_symmetry.space_group_name_H-M   'P 1'
#
loop_
_entity.id
_entity.type
_entity.pdbx_description
1 polymer ?
#
loop_
_entity_poly.entity_id
_entity_poly.type
_entity_poly.pdbx_seq_one_letter_code
_entity_poly.pdbx_strand_id
1 'polypeptide(L)'
;YERTLFNSRLGTEDTDGMKMYYVSLMPGLWRTFGTRFDSFWCCTGTGAEEFGKFGDTIYFHDGQALYVNLFIGSELSWPEKKVTVAQETSFPEEEGTSITFKSAAPVKMPVHVRAPYWATRGVTVSVNGKKQDVTARPCSYVTLDRTWNDGDKIQVAMPMGLHLAPLPDEPTVQAAMYGPLVLAGRLGTKGLTHEHVYGPLGPDEARGIPVPPLTGSVDAPDWVEQVKGQALAFQTVGQKSAIDVSPFYQVNDERYTVYWKVNRKST
;
A
#
# COMPACT_ATOMS: atom_id res chain seq x y z
N TYR A 1 -4.48 5.24 -7.93
CA TYR A 1 -3.10 5.67 -7.66
C TYR A 1 -2.51 4.98 -6.44
N GLU A 2 -3.01 5.25 -5.21
CA GLU A 2 -2.52 4.64 -3.94
C GLU A 2 -2.26 3.12 -4.04
N ARG A 3 -3.26 2.35 -4.50
CA ARG A 3 -3.13 0.89 -4.64
C ARG A 3 -1.99 0.49 -5.59
N THR A 4 -1.73 1.25 -6.65
CA THR A 4 -0.62 0.97 -7.57
C THR A 4 0.71 1.32 -6.92
N LEU A 5 0.78 2.48 -6.27
CA LEU A 5 1.98 2.97 -5.58
C LEU A 5 2.48 1.96 -4.55
N PHE A 6 1.64 1.60 -3.57
CA PHE A 6 2.05 0.74 -2.46
C PHE A 6 2.26 -0.73 -2.83
N ASN A 7 1.66 -1.24 -3.91
CA ASN A 7 1.70 -2.68 -4.20
C ASN A 7 2.57 -3.06 -5.39
N SER A 8 2.55 -2.24 -6.43
CA SER A 8 3.34 -2.51 -7.63
C SER A 8 4.63 -1.70 -7.62
N ARG A 9 4.55 -0.39 -7.37
CA ARG A 9 5.67 0.52 -7.64
C ARG A 9 6.71 0.55 -6.55
N LEU A 10 6.29 0.66 -5.29
CA LEU A 10 7.19 0.69 -4.15
C LEU A 10 8.11 -0.54 -4.09
N GLY A 11 7.62 -1.72 -4.50
CA GLY A 11 8.40 -2.96 -4.55
C GLY A 11 9.16 -3.21 -5.87
N THR A 12 9.21 -2.24 -6.80
CA THR A 12 9.96 -2.39 -8.08
C THR A 12 11.37 -1.81 -8.04
N GLU A 13 11.79 -1.32 -6.88
CA GLU A 13 13.15 -0.91 -6.58
C GLU A 13 13.64 -1.72 -5.38
N ASP A 14 14.86 -2.26 -5.45
CA ASP A 14 15.51 -2.91 -4.31
C ASP A 14 16.25 -1.87 -3.43
N THR A 15 16.93 -2.33 -2.39
CA THR A 15 17.69 -1.43 -1.49
C THR A 15 18.91 -0.79 -2.14
N ASP A 16 19.36 -1.31 -3.28
CA ASP A 16 20.52 -0.84 -4.04
C ASP A 16 20.12 0.08 -5.22
N GLY A 17 18.83 0.36 -5.40
CA GLY A 17 18.27 1.20 -6.46
C GLY A 17 18.05 0.46 -7.79
N MET A 18 18.26 -0.85 -7.85
CA MET A 18 18.03 -1.69 -9.03
C MET A 18 16.54 -1.82 -9.30
N LYS A 19 16.17 -1.76 -10.59
CA LYS A 19 14.78 -1.73 -11.03
C LYS A 19 14.33 -3.09 -11.51
N MET A 20 13.04 -3.34 -11.36
CA MET A 20 12.36 -4.53 -11.88
C MET A 20 11.70 -4.25 -13.23
N TYR A 21 11.71 -5.26 -14.11
CA TYR A 21 10.93 -5.21 -15.36
C TYR A 21 9.51 -5.78 -15.17
N TYR A 22 9.41 -7.03 -14.73
CA TYR A 22 8.14 -7.75 -14.59
C TYR A 22 7.81 -8.02 -13.12
N VAL A 23 6.63 -7.61 -12.70
CA VAL A 23 6.01 -8.03 -11.43
C VAL A 23 5.12 -9.22 -11.73
N SER A 24 5.65 -10.43 -11.61
CA SER A 24 4.85 -11.63 -11.89
C SER A 24 3.75 -11.82 -10.85
N LEU A 25 2.58 -12.31 -11.28
CA LEU A 25 1.49 -12.71 -10.38
C LEU A 25 1.25 -14.21 -10.41
N MET A 26 2.06 -14.95 -11.19
CA MET A 26 2.00 -16.40 -11.24
C MET A 26 2.48 -16.97 -9.90
N PRO A 27 1.68 -17.84 -9.24
CA PRO A 27 2.05 -18.43 -7.96
C PRO A 27 3.39 -19.18 -8.02
N GLY A 28 4.22 -18.98 -6.99
CA GLY A 28 5.47 -19.72 -6.82
C GLY A 28 6.67 -19.15 -7.59
N LEU A 29 6.51 -18.06 -8.33
CA LEU A 29 7.61 -17.31 -8.92
C LEU A 29 8.22 -16.31 -7.92
N TRP A 30 9.21 -15.55 -8.39
CA TRP A 30 10.01 -14.61 -7.60
C TRP A 30 10.07 -13.23 -8.29
N ARG A 31 10.78 -12.29 -7.67
CA ARG A 31 11.07 -10.96 -8.24
C ARG A 31 12.46 -10.96 -8.85
N THR A 32 12.62 -10.37 -10.04
CA THR A 32 13.94 -10.14 -10.63
C THR A 32 14.21 -8.65 -10.82
N PHE A 33 15.34 -8.20 -10.28
CA PHE A 33 15.88 -6.87 -10.44
C PHE A 33 17.02 -6.89 -11.47
N GLY A 34 17.25 -5.75 -12.10
CA GLY A 34 18.39 -5.56 -12.98
C GLY A 34 19.71 -5.55 -12.21
N THR A 35 20.81 -5.58 -12.96
CA THR A 35 22.16 -5.39 -12.46
C THR A 35 22.66 -3.99 -12.80
N ARG A 36 23.62 -3.48 -12.01
CA ARG A 36 24.05 -2.08 -12.05
C ARG A 36 24.54 -1.60 -13.42
N PHE A 37 25.23 -2.47 -14.17
CA PHE A 37 25.93 -2.07 -15.39
C PHE A 37 25.44 -2.78 -16.65
N ASP A 38 24.46 -3.70 -16.55
CA ASP A 38 24.04 -4.55 -17.66
C ASP A 38 22.51 -4.64 -17.80
N SER A 39 21.74 -3.75 -17.17
CA SER A 39 20.27 -3.77 -17.20
C SER A 39 19.67 -2.40 -17.55
N PHE A 40 19.82 -2.02 -18.82
CA PHE A 40 19.35 -0.76 -19.41
C PHE A 40 17.97 -0.89 -20.07
N TRP A 41 17.00 -1.40 -19.33
CA TRP A 41 15.65 -1.56 -19.84
C TRP A 41 14.87 -0.25 -19.84
N CYS A 42 13.76 -0.21 -20.59
CA CYS A 42 12.79 0.88 -20.48
C CYS A 42 12.30 1.06 -19.04
N CYS A 43 12.08 -0.04 -18.30
CA CYS A 43 11.68 -0.01 -16.90
C CYS A 43 12.74 0.59 -15.97
N THR A 44 14.02 0.49 -16.31
CA THR A 44 15.10 1.14 -15.57
C THR A 44 14.96 2.66 -15.66
N GLY A 45 14.74 3.18 -16.87
CA GLY A 45 14.50 4.61 -17.10
C GLY A 45 13.23 5.11 -16.44
N THR A 46 12.08 4.47 -16.70
CA THR A 46 10.79 4.89 -16.12
C THR A 46 10.75 4.73 -14.61
N GLY A 47 11.41 3.70 -14.06
CA GLY A 47 11.51 3.50 -12.63
C GLY A 47 12.29 4.62 -11.95
N ALA A 48 13.37 5.12 -12.56
CA ALA A 48 14.10 6.27 -12.03
C ALA A 48 13.22 7.55 -12.02
N GLU A 49 12.41 7.77 -13.06
CA GLU A 49 11.48 8.90 -13.09
C GLU A 49 10.36 8.79 -12.05
N GLU A 50 9.81 7.60 -11.86
CA GLU A 50 8.66 7.36 -10.99
C GLU A 50 8.98 7.64 -9.51
N PHE A 51 10.12 7.15 -9.02
CA PHE A 51 10.54 7.37 -7.63
C PHE A 51 10.88 8.84 -7.35
N GLY A 52 11.32 9.59 -8.37
CA GLY A 52 11.50 11.04 -8.28
C GLY A 52 10.21 11.84 -8.14
N LYS A 53 9.04 11.23 -8.38
CA LYS A 53 7.73 11.91 -8.46
C LYS A 53 6.72 11.45 -7.39
N PHE A 54 7.15 10.72 -6.36
CA PHE A 54 6.25 10.26 -5.30
C PHE A 54 5.62 11.41 -4.50
N GLY A 55 6.30 12.57 -4.43
CA GLY A 55 5.78 13.77 -3.75
C GLY A 55 4.60 14.43 -4.48
N ASP A 56 4.56 14.32 -5.80
CA ASP A 56 3.73 15.15 -6.71
C ASP A 56 2.23 14.91 -6.53
N THR A 57 1.85 13.76 -5.98
CA THR A 57 0.46 13.33 -5.82
C THR A 57 0.01 13.23 -4.36
N ILE A 58 0.88 13.59 -3.40
CA ILE A 58 0.51 13.61 -1.98
C ILE A 58 -0.56 14.67 -1.74
N TYR A 59 -0.36 15.86 -2.30
CA TYR A 59 -1.28 16.99 -2.19
C TYR A 59 -1.66 17.52 -3.56
N PHE A 60 -2.91 17.97 -3.71
CA PHE A 60 -3.30 18.91 -4.77
C PHE A 60 -3.89 20.17 -4.15
N HIS A 61 -3.91 21.27 -4.89
CA HIS A 61 -4.61 22.49 -4.51
C HIS A 61 -5.16 23.22 -5.73
N ASP A 62 -6.28 23.93 -5.56
CA ASP A 62 -6.92 24.75 -6.61
C ASP A 62 -6.72 26.26 -6.38
N GLY A 63 -5.79 26.62 -5.48
CA GLY A 63 -5.55 28.01 -5.06
C GLY A 63 -6.41 28.43 -3.86
N GLN A 64 -7.49 27.70 -3.54
CA GLN A 64 -8.37 27.99 -2.41
C GLN A 64 -8.41 26.86 -1.39
N ALA A 65 -8.43 25.61 -1.83
CA ALA A 65 -8.51 24.43 -1.00
C ALA A 65 -7.27 23.54 -1.14
N LEU A 66 -6.97 22.81 -0.07
CA LEU A 66 -5.94 21.78 -0.04
C LEU A 66 -6.60 20.40 -0.09
N TYR A 67 -6.12 19.52 -0.96
CA TYR A 67 -6.54 18.12 -1.04
C TYR A 67 -5.39 17.23 -0.57
N VAL A 68 -5.61 16.48 0.51
CA VAL A 68 -4.68 15.50 1.03
C VAL A 68 -5.05 14.13 0.47
N ASN A 69 -4.28 13.67 -0.51
CA ASN A 69 -4.58 12.48 -1.31
C ASN A 69 -3.85 11.25 -0.80
N LEU A 70 -2.56 11.34 -0.48
CA LEU A 70 -1.76 10.22 0.01
C LEU A 70 -1.33 10.45 1.45
N PHE A 71 -1.24 9.37 2.20
CA PHE A 71 -0.80 9.38 3.59
C PHE A 71 0.67 9.00 3.65
N ILE A 72 1.52 9.98 3.35
CA ILE A 72 2.98 9.82 3.27
C ILE A 72 3.60 10.97 4.07
N GLY A 73 4.54 10.63 4.95
CA GLY A 73 5.29 11.61 5.73
C GLY A 73 5.96 12.64 4.80
N SER A 74 5.60 13.92 4.95
CA SER A 74 5.96 14.97 3.99
C SER A 74 5.76 16.37 4.54
N GLU A 75 6.40 17.35 3.93
CA GLU A 75 6.14 18.77 4.18
C GLU A 75 5.80 19.46 2.86
N LEU A 76 4.65 20.13 2.81
CA LEU A 76 4.22 20.99 1.72
C LEU A 76 4.52 22.45 2.09
N SER A 77 5.36 23.12 1.32
CA SER A 77 5.47 24.57 1.35
C SER A 77 4.48 25.19 0.36
N TRP A 78 3.61 26.09 0.82
CA TRP A 78 2.65 26.80 -0.02
C TRP A 78 2.83 28.33 0.11
N PRO A 79 3.81 28.92 -0.61
CA PRO A 79 4.18 30.34 -0.48
C PRO A 79 3.04 31.31 -0.77
N GLU A 80 2.16 31.01 -1.74
CA GLU A 80 1.04 31.85 -2.14
C GLU A 80 0.02 32.04 -1.00
N LYS A 81 -0.14 31.02 -0.14
CA LYS A 81 -0.97 31.07 1.07
C LYS A 81 -0.17 31.36 2.33
N LYS A 82 1.16 31.49 2.23
CA LYS A 82 2.10 31.69 3.36
C LYS A 82 1.92 30.64 4.47
N VAL A 83 1.69 29.39 4.06
CA VAL A 83 1.48 28.26 4.97
C VAL A 83 2.40 27.11 4.60
N THR A 84 2.91 26.42 5.62
CA THR A 84 3.55 25.12 5.48
C THR A 84 2.67 24.08 6.14
N VAL A 85 2.47 22.94 5.49
CA VAL A 85 1.66 21.83 5.99
C VAL A 85 2.56 20.63 6.16
N ALA A 86 2.74 20.18 7.39
CA ALA A 86 3.54 19.01 7.72
C ALA A 86 2.63 17.81 7.98
N GLN A 87 2.88 16.70 7.30
CA GLN A 87 2.22 15.43 7.52
C GLN A 87 3.18 14.44 8.17
N GLU A 88 2.78 13.91 9.32
CA GLU A 88 3.53 12.95 10.11
C GLU A 88 2.75 11.65 10.16
N THR A 89 3.34 10.59 9.61
CA THR A 89 2.73 9.26 9.62
C THR A 89 3.76 8.18 9.32
N SER A 90 3.60 7.03 9.95
CA SER A 90 4.21 5.75 9.58
C SER A 90 3.28 4.87 8.74
N PHE A 91 2.32 5.45 8.01
CA PHE A 91 1.44 4.69 7.12
C PHE A 91 2.27 3.98 6.05
N PRO A 92 2.04 2.68 5.79
CA PRO A 92 0.87 1.90 6.20
C PRO A 92 1.02 1.07 7.48
N GLU A 93 2.12 1.18 8.23
CA GLU A 93 2.29 0.52 9.53
C GLU A 93 1.39 1.11 10.63
N GLU A 94 1.06 2.40 10.53
CA GLU A 94 -0.04 3.02 11.29
C GLU A 94 -1.29 3.24 10.42
N GLU A 95 -2.47 3.23 11.05
CA GLU A 95 -3.77 3.35 10.38
C GLU A 95 -4.32 4.80 10.44
N GLY A 96 -3.48 5.78 10.12
CA GLY A 96 -3.84 7.18 10.29
C GLY A 96 -2.80 8.16 9.78
N THR A 97 -3.02 9.44 10.05
CA THR A 97 -2.04 10.49 9.78
C THR A 97 -2.27 11.71 10.67
N SER A 98 -1.22 12.47 10.91
CA SER A 98 -1.24 13.75 11.61
C SER A 98 -0.83 14.87 10.66
N ILE A 99 -1.66 15.91 10.52
CA ILE A 99 -1.39 17.06 9.64
C ILE A 99 -1.33 18.32 10.49
N THR A 100 -0.20 19.02 10.48
CA THR A 100 0.05 20.23 11.28
C THR A 100 0.26 21.44 10.38
N PHE A 101 -0.39 22.55 10.69
CA PHE A 101 -0.24 23.81 9.99
C PHE A 101 0.84 24.67 10.66
N LYS A 102 1.72 25.26 9.85
CA LYS A 102 2.70 26.25 10.27
C LYS A 102 2.45 27.53 9.47
N SER A 103 2.21 28.65 10.15
CA SER A 103 1.86 29.92 9.49
C SER A 103 2.10 31.12 10.40
N ALA A 104 2.61 32.23 9.85
CA ALA A 104 2.81 33.46 10.64
C ALA A 104 1.52 34.22 10.96
N ALA A 105 0.43 33.96 10.23
CA ALA A 105 -0.88 34.56 10.42
C ALA A 105 -1.99 33.54 10.07
N PRO A 106 -3.21 33.68 10.62
CA PRO A 106 -4.29 32.73 10.35
C PRO A 106 -4.65 32.63 8.86
N VAL A 107 -4.84 31.42 8.35
CA VAL A 107 -5.16 31.14 6.95
C VAL A 107 -6.50 30.45 6.82
N LYS A 108 -7.45 31.09 6.13
CA LYS A 108 -8.74 30.45 5.81
C LYS A 108 -8.62 29.61 4.54
N MET A 109 -8.85 28.31 4.67
CA MET A 109 -8.95 27.40 3.53
C MET A 109 -9.68 26.09 3.89
N PRO A 110 -10.47 25.52 2.97
CA PRO A 110 -10.93 24.15 3.10
C PRO A 110 -9.76 23.17 2.98
N VAL A 111 -9.78 22.15 3.84
CA VAL A 111 -8.88 21.00 3.75
C VAL A 111 -9.74 19.76 3.49
N HIS A 112 -9.51 19.14 2.34
CA HIS A 112 -10.16 17.90 1.90
C HIS A 112 -9.23 16.72 2.20
N VAL A 113 -9.56 15.91 3.20
CA VAL A 113 -8.82 14.68 3.52
C VAL A 113 -9.51 13.51 2.82
N ARG A 114 -8.79 12.76 1.98
CA ARG A 114 -9.37 11.62 1.26
C ARG A 114 -9.87 10.55 2.23
N ALA A 115 -11.03 9.98 1.94
CA ALA A 115 -11.53 8.74 2.52
C ALA A 115 -11.34 7.60 1.51
N PRO A 116 -10.36 6.70 1.70
CA PRO A 116 -10.04 5.65 0.74
C PRO A 116 -11.18 4.64 0.53
N TYR A 117 -11.14 3.91 -0.59
CA TYR A 117 -12.12 2.85 -0.88
C TYR A 117 -12.16 1.74 0.18
N TRP A 118 -11.01 1.50 0.82
CA TRP A 118 -10.84 0.46 1.83
C TRP A 118 -11.27 0.90 3.24
N ALA A 119 -11.53 2.19 3.47
CA ALA A 119 -11.91 2.75 4.78
C ALA A 119 -13.39 2.49 5.12
N THR A 120 -13.84 1.24 4.97
CA THR A 120 -15.23 0.79 5.17
C THR A 120 -15.63 0.77 6.66
N ARG A 121 -14.63 0.75 7.55
CA ARG A 121 -14.80 0.84 9.02
C ARG A 121 -14.95 2.29 9.52
N GLY A 122 -14.96 3.25 8.59
CA GLY A 122 -15.13 4.68 8.87
C GLY A 122 -13.82 5.44 8.92
N VAL A 123 -13.94 6.77 8.89
CA VAL A 123 -12.84 7.73 9.06
C VAL A 123 -13.18 8.63 10.24
N THR A 124 -12.28 8.70 11.22
CA THR A 124 -12.43 9.64 12.34
C THR A 124 -11.43 10.77 12.18
N VAL A 125 -11.92 12.00 12.37
CA VAL A 125 -11.10 13.21 12.30
C VAL A 125 -11.23 13.99 13.60
N SER A 126 -10.10 14.43 14.16
CA SER A 126 -10.05 15.43 15.22
C SER A 126 -9.24 16.64 14.79
N VAL A 127 -9.59 17.80 15.34
CA VAL A 127 -8.82 19.04 15.21
C VAL A 127 -8.48 19.50 16.61
N ASN A 128 -7.19 19.66 16.90
CA ASN A 128 -6.67 20.03 18.22
C ASN A 128 -7.24 19.15 19.35
N GLY A 129 -7.29 17.84 19.12
CA GLY A 129 -7.82 16.85 20.07
C GLY A 129 -9.35 16.79 20.18
N LYS A 130 -10.10 17.68 19.51
CA LYS A 130 -11.56 17.64 19.50
C LYS A 130 -12.06 16.86 18.29
N LYS A 131 -12.82 15.79 18.51
CA LYS A 131 -13.45 15.01 17.44
C LYS A 131 -14.40 15.91 16.63
N GLN A 132 -14.33 15.81 15.30
CA GLN A 132 -15.20 16.53 14.39
C GLN A 132 -16.40 15.65 14.02
N ASP A 133 -17.57 16.27 13.91
CA ASP A 133 -18.77 15.58 13.41
C ASP A 133 -18.76 15.60 11.88
N VAL A 134 -18.05 14.62 11.32
CA VAL A 134 -17.88 14.46 9.88
C VAL A 134 -18.23 13.04 9.49
N THR A 135 -18.94 12.90 8.38
CA THR A 135 -19.23 11.60 7.76
C THR A 135 -18.44 11.49 6.47
N ALA A 136 -17.68 10.40 6.33
CA ALA A 136 -16.97 10.08 5.10
C ALA A 136 -17.54 8.79 4.50
N ARG A 137 -17.67 8.75 3.17
CA ARG A 137 -17.96 7.50 2.45
C ARG A 137 -16.66 7.01 1.80
N PRO A 138 -16.50 5.70 1.58
CA PRO A 138 -15.40 5.22 0.75
C PRO A 138 -15.38 5.94 -0.60
N CYS A 139 -14.18 6.28 -1.09
CA CYS A 139 -13.96 7.06 -2.32
C CYS A 139 -14.51 8.50 -2.27
N SER A 140 -14.49 9.15 -1.11
CA SER A 140 -14.89 10.57 -0.96
C SER A 140 -13.79 11.41 -0.29
N TYR A 141 -14.11 12.65 0.06
CA TYR A 141 -13.29 13.49 0.93
C TYR A 141 -14.08 13.92 2.18
N VAL A 142 -13.39 14.00 3.32
CA VAL A 142 -13.84 14.77 4.48
C VAL A 142 -13.40 16.21 4.29
N THR A 143 -14.33 17.16 4.40
CA THR A 143 -14.03 18.58 4.24
C THR A 143 -14.00 19.28 5.59
N LEU A 144 -12.89 19.95 5.89
CA LEU A 144 -12.73 20.83 7.04
C LEU A 144 -12.56 22.27 6.53
N ASP A 145 -13.65 23.03 6.47
CA ASP A 145 -13.63 24.44 6.05
C ASP A 145 -13.46 25.35 7.28
N ARG A 146 -12.24 25.87 7.45
CA ARG A 146 -11.82 26.56 8.68
C ARG A 146 -10.81 27.67 8.41
N THR A 147 -10.61 28.50 9.43
CA THR A 147 -9.39 29.29 9.59
C THR A 147 -8.40 28.48 10.42
N TRP A 148 -7.23 28.21 9.85
CA TRP A 148 -6.12 27.49 10.46
C TRP A 148 -5.11 28.47 11.07
N ASN A 149 -4.66 28.18 12.27
CA ASN A 149 -3.62 28.93 12.98
C ASN A 149 -2.33 28.11 13.05
N ASP A 150 -1.25 28.78 13.43
CA ASP A 150 0.02 28.10 13.70
C ASP A 150 -0.16 27.01 14.77
N GLY A 151 0.35 25.82 14.47
CA GLY A 151 0.26 24.66 15.35
C GLY A 151 -1.09 23.95 15.36
N ASP A 152 -2.09 24.42 14.61
CA ASP A 152 -3.34 23.66 14.47
C ASP A 152 -3.03 22.28 13.85
N LYS A 153 -3.63 21.24 14.44
CA LYS A 153 -3.35 19.85 14.08
C LYS A 153 -4.65 19.10 13.77
N ILE A 154 -4.71 18.50 12.59
CA ILE A 154 -5.70 17.50 12.21
C ILE A 154 -5.11 16.13 12.52
N GLN A 155 -5.84 15.28 13.23
CA GLN A 155 -5.53 13.86 13.33
C GLN A 155 -6.61 13.06 12.63
N VAL A 156 -6.19 12.09 11.82
CA VAL A 156 -7.06 11.23 11.02
C VAL A 156 -6.78 9.78 11.40
N ALA A 157 -7.83 9.02 11.70
CA ALA A 157 -7.77 7.58 11.91
C ALA A 157 -8.66 6.87 10.89
N MET A 158 -8.12 5.85 10.24
CA MET A 158 -8.76 5.06 9.19
C MET A 158 -8.49 3.59 9.44
N PRO A 159 -9.31 2.91 10.28
CA PRO A 159 -9.05 1.54 10.65
C PRO A 159 -8.99 0.62 9.43
N MET A 160 -7.91 -0.12 9.29
CA MET A 160 -7.72 -1.08 8.20
C MET A 160 -8.42 -2.40 8.52
N GLY A 161 -8.62 -3.20 7.47
CA GLY A 161 -9.30 -4.48 7.58
C GLY A 161 -8.95 -5.40 6.42
N LEU A 162 -9.02 -6.71 6.71
CA LEU A 162 -8.87 -7.75 5.71
C LEU A 162 -10.07 -7.76 4.76
N HIS A 163 -9.79 -7.83 3.46
CA HIS A 163 -10.79 -8.01 2.40
C HIS A 163 -10.14 -8.73 1.22
N LEU A 164 -10.96 -9.09 0.24
CA LEU A 164 -10.57 -9.91 -0.90
C LEU A 164 -10.59 -9.11 -2.21
N ALA A 165 -9.64 -9.42 -3.09
CA ALA A 165 -9.60 -8.96 -4.47
C ALA A 165 -9.55 -10.18 -5.41
N PRO A 166 -10.72 -10.73 -5.82
CA PRO A 166 -10.78 -11.85 -6.74
C PRO A 166 -10.31 -11.46 -8.14
N LEU A 167 -9.86 -12.45 -8.92
CA LEU A 167 -9.72 -12.27 -10.37
C LEU A 167 -11.10 -12.02 -11.01
N PRO A 168 -11.22 -11.11 -11.99
CA PRO A 168 -12.50 -10.80 -12.61
C PRO A 168 -13.20 -11.99 -13.28
N ASP A 169 -12.44 -12.95 -13.79
CA ASP A 169 -12.88 -14.10 -14.55
C ASP A 169 -12.94 -15.40 -13.72
N GLU A 170 -12.20 -15.49 -12.63
CA GLU A 170 -12.18 -16.66 -11.74
C GLU A 170 -12.25 -16.24 -10.26
N PRO A 171 -13.46 -16.03 -9.69
CA PRO A 171 -13.62 -15.51 -8.33
C PRO A 171 -13.04 -16.40 -7.23
N THR A 172 -12.81 -17.69 -7.52
CA THR A 172 -12.15 -18.60 -6.56
C THR A 172 -10.64 -18.43 -6.53
N VAL A 173 -10.06 -17.63 -7.43
CA VAL A 173 -8.66 -17.22 -7.41
C VAL A 173 -8.58 -15.78 -6.94
N GLN A 174 -8.05 -15.56 -5.76
CA GLN A 174 -8.18 -14.28 -5.05
C GLN A 174 -6.93 -13.88 -4.28
N ALA A 175 -6.68 -12.58 -4.20
CA ALA A 175 -5.67 -12.00 -3.32
C ALA A 175 -6.33 -11.49 -2.03
N ALA A 176 -5.66 -11.68 -0.90
CA ALA A 176 -6.03 -10.99 0.34
C ALA A 176 -5.42 -9.58 0.34
N MET A 177 -6.16 -8.63 0.93
CA MET A 177 -5.74 -7.25 1.09
C MET A 177 -5.96 -6.77 2.52
N TYR A 178 -5.08 -5.90 3.01
CA TYR A 178 -5.21 -5.18 4.29
C TYR A 178 -5.15 -3.67 4.04
N GLY A 179 -6.27 -2.96 4.21
CA GLY A 179 -6.35 -1.54 3.80
C GLY A 179 -6.07 -1.38 2.30
N PRO A 180 -5.07 -0.60 1.84
CA PRO A 180 -4.72 -0.58 0.42
C PRO A 180 -3.71 -1.66 0.03
N LEU A 181 -3.16 -2.42 0.98
CA LEU A 181 -2.03 -3.32 0.74
C LEU A 181 -2.52 -4.68 0.24
N VAL A 182 -1.95 -5.13 -0.88
CA VAL A 182 -2.02 -6.50 -1.37
C VAL A 182 -1.08 -7.33 -0.51
N LEU A 183 -1.57 -8.48 -0.05
CA LEU A 183 -0.80 -9.42 0.74
C LEU A 183 -0.28 -10.55 -0.15
N ALA A 184 0.93 -11.05 0.15
CA ALA A 184 1.55 -12.15 -0.55
C ALA A 184 2.03 -13.22 0.44
N GLY A 185 1.81 -14.48 0.11
CA GLY A 185 2.37 -15.62 0.82
C GLY A 185 3.85 -15.77 0.52
N ARG A 186 4.63 -15.97 1.58
CA ARG A 186 6.08 -16.16 1.58
C ARG A 186 6.39 -17.64 1.43
N LEU A 187 6.99 -18.03 0.30
CA LEU A 187 7.23 -19.44 -0.04
C LEU A 187 8.71 -19.82 0.06
N GLY A 188 9.55 -18.89 0.54
CA GLY A 188 10.97 -19.10 0.79
C GLY A 188 11.82 -19.14 -0.48
N THR A 189 13.07 -19.56 -0.33
CA THR A 189 14.13 -19.37 -1.34
C THR A 189 14.51 -20.65 -2.07
N LYS A 190 13.76 -21.75 -1.88
CA LYS A 190 14.14 -23.06 -2.43
C LYS A 190 14.31 -22.99 -3.95
N GLY A 191 15.51 -23.35 -4.41
CA GLY A 191 15.84 -23.36 -5.84
C GLY A 191 15.97 -21.97 -6.48
N LEU A 192 16.01 -20.89 -5.69
CA LEU A 192 16.43 -19.58 -6.17
C LEU A 192 17.94 -19.42 -5.97
N THR A 193 18.58 -18.78 -6.94
CA THR A 193 19.97 -18.33 -6.83
C THR A 193 20.01 -16.81 -6.97
N HIS A 194 21.14 -16.20 -6.62
CA HIS A 194 21.34 -14.77 -6.79
C HIS A 194 21.06 -14.31 -8.22
N GLU A 195 21.54 -15.04 -9.24
CA GLU A 195 21.34 -14.71 -10.66
C GLU A 195 19.88 -14.76 -11.13
N HIS A 196 19.02 -15.49 -10.41
CA HIS A 196 17.58 -15.46 -10.70
C HIS A 196 16.95 -14.16 -10.19
N VAL A 197 17.41 -13.66 -9.04
CA VAL A 197 16.88 -12.44 -8.41
C VAL A 197 17.53 -11.18 -8.98
N TYR A 198 18.78 -11.27 -9.44
CA TYR A 198 19.55 -10.18 -10.04
C TYR A 198 20.10 -10.62 -11.38
N GLY A 199 19.47 -10.16 -12.46
CA GLY A 199 19.84 -10.65 -13.78
C GLY A 199 19.10 -9.98 -14.93
N PRO A 200 19.50 -10.31 -16.17
CA PRO A 200 18.99 -9.66 -17.37
C PRO A 200 17.59 -10.13 -17.80
N LEU A 201 17.06 -11.18 -17.17
CA LEU A 201 15.82 -11.85 -17.57
C LEU A 201 14.85 -11.91 -16.39
N GLY A 202 13.56 -11.70 -16.68
CA GLY A 202 12.52 -11.90 -15.66
C GLY A 202 12.39 -13.37 -15.23
N PRO A 203 11.52 -13.64 -14.23
CA PRO A 203 11.31 -14.99 -13.73
C PRO A 203 10.90 -15.98 -14.82
N ASP A 204 11.60 -17.12 -14.89
CA ASP A 204 11.28 -18.23 -15.77
C ASP A 204 10.07 -19.00 -15.22
N GLU A 205 8.95 -18.92 -15.94
CA GLU A 205 7.67 -19.56 -15.57
C GLU A 205 7.80 -21.08 -15.39
N ALA A 206 8.69 -21.74 -16.12
CA ALA A 206 8.92 -23.18 -16.00
C ALA A 206 9.51 -23.59 -14.64
N ARG A 207 10.02 -22.62 -13.86
CA ARG A 207 10.60 -22.81 -12.52
C ARG A 207 9.64 -22.43 -11.41
N GLY A 208 8.36 -22.18 -11.70
CA GLY A 208 7.32 -22.01 -10.69
C GLY A 208 7.23 -23.23 -9.78
N ILE A 209 7.07 -22.98 -8.47
CA ILE A 209 6.75 -24.06 -7.53
C ILE A 209 5.23 -24.18 -7.38
N PRO A 210 4.68 -25.39 -7.21
CA PRO A 210 3.25 -25.55 -6.98
C PRO A 210 2.84 -24.89 -5.68
N VAL A 211 1.77 -24.09 -5.74
CA VAL A 211 1.12 -23.51 -4.56
C VAL A 211 -0.20 -24.25 -4.35
N PRO A 212 -0.37 -24.98 -3.25
CA PRO A 212 -1.60 -25.73 -3.01
C PRO A 212 -2.78 -24.77 -2.82
N PRO A 213 -3.99 -25.15 -3.26
CA PRO A 213 -5.18 -24.37 -2.99
C PRO A 213 -5.44 -24.29 -1.48
N LEU A 214 -5.93 -23.15 -1.03
CA LEU A 214 -6.37 -22.96 0.35
C LEU A 214 -7.77 -23.53 0.55
N THR A 215 -8.10 -23.91 1.78
CA THR A 215 -9.46 -24.25 2.19
C THR A 215 -10.05 -23.10 2.99
N GLY A 216 -11.17 -22.53 2.54
CA GLY A 216 -11.76 -21.35 3.16
C GLY A 216 -13.07 -20.91 2.52
N SER A 217 -13.55 -19.74 2.92
CA SER A 217 -14.64 -19.04 2.26
C SER A 217 -14.15 -18.36 0.98
N VAL A 218 -14.98 -18.39 -0.07
CA VAL A 218 -14.73 -17.61 -1.30
C VAL A 218 -15.19 -16.16 -1.15
N ASP A 219 -16.03 -15.87 -0.15
CA ASP A 219 -16.67 -14.56 0.04
C ASP A 219 -16.07 -13.77 1.22
N ALA A 220 -15.19 -14.40 2.02
CA ALA A 220 -14.56 -13.78 3.18
C ALA A 220 -13.10 -14.23 3.34
N PRO A 221 -12.18 -13.36 3.82
CA PRO A 221 -10.78 -13.69 4.02
C PRO A 221 -10.56 -14.53 5.31
N ASP A 222 -11.39 -15.54 5.57
CA ASP A 222 -11.35 -16.37 6.78
C ASP A 222 -10.15 -17.34 6.83
N TRP A 223 -9.39 -17.40 5.74
CA TRP A 223 -8.19 -18.22 5.58
C TRP A 223 -6.90 -17.47 5.89
N VAL A 224 -6.97 -16.17 6.25
CA VAL A 224 -5.82 -15.35 6.64
C VAL A 224 -6.16 -14.52 7.88
N GLU A 225 -5.20 -14.38 8.79
CA GLU A 225 -5.33 -13.52 9.97
C GLU A 225 -4.06 -12.70 10.19
N GLN A 226 -4.19 -11.58 10.91
CA GLN A 226 -3.03 -10.82 11.37
C GLN A 226 -2.38 -11.51 12.58
N VAL A 227 -1.06 -11.59 12.58
CA VAL A 227 -0.29 -12.11 13.70
C VAL A 227 -0.36 -11.11 14.85
N LYS A 228 -0.85 -11.57 16.02
CA LYS A 228 -1.06 -10.72 17.18
C LYS A 228 0.24 -10.04 17.63
N GLY A 229 0.19 -8.71 17.78
CA GLY A 229 1.32 -7.92 18.28
C GLY A 229 2.37 -7.57 17.22
N GLN A 230 2.15 -7.92 15.95
CA GLN A 230 3.04 -7.57 14.84
C GLN A 230 2.31 -6.70 13.82
N ALA A 231 2.88 -5.54 13.51
CA ALA A 231 2.37 -4.67 12.45
C ALA A 231 2.60 -5.33 11.09
N LEU A 232 1.55 -5.35 10.25
CA LEU A 232 1.61 -5.85 8.88
C LEU A 232 2.17 -7.27 8.70
N ALA A 233 2.08 -8.13 9.72
CA ALA A 233 2.41 -9.55 9.62
C ALA A 233 1.14 -10.38 9.69
N PHE A 234 1.00 -11.34 8.77
CA PHE A 234 -0.18 -12.18 8.63
C PHE A 234 0.23 -13.64 8.45
N GLN A 235 -0.71 -14.55 8.63
CA GLN A 235 -0.50 -15.97 8.37
C GLN A 235 -1.77 -16.61 7.83
N THR A 236 -1.63 -17.65 7.00
CA THR A 236 -2.79 -18.45 6.61
C THR A 236 -3.26 -19.31 7.79
N VAL A 237 -4.58 -19.45 7.95
CA VAL A 237 -5.21 -20.25 9.01
C VAL A 237 -6.15 -21.31 8.45
N GLY A 238 -6.39 -22.37 9.22
CA GLY A 238 -7.24 -23.49 8.79
C GLY A 238 -6.63 -24.35 7.68
N GLN A 239 -5.32 -24.24 7.45
CA GLN A 239 -4.58 -25.01 6.45
C GLN A 239 -3.74 -26.11 7.12
N LYS A 240 -3.26 -27.10 6.35
CA LYS A 240 -2.36 -28.16 6.87
C LYS A 240 -1.06 -27.59 7.47
N SER A 241 -0.59 -26.48 6.94
CA SER A 241 0.57 -25.75 7.43
C SER A 241 0.32 -24.26 7.24
N ALA A 242 0.66 -23.47 8.25
CA ALA A 242 0.59 -22.01 8.13
C ALA A 242 1.67 -21.53 7.16
N ILE A 243 1.30 -20.58 6.31
CA ILE A 243 2.20 -19.85 5.42
C ILE A 243 2.21 -18.41 5.91
N ASP A 244 3.41 -17.85 6.08
CA ASP A 244 3.59 -16.45 6.43
C ASP A 244 3.12 -15.57 5.27
N VAL A 245 2.44 -14.48 5.60
CA VAL A 245 1.84 -13.55 4.65
C VAL A 245 2.25 -12.13 5.04
N SER A 246 2.73 -11.33 4.08
CA SER A 246 3.16 -9.95 4.30
C SER A 246 2.72 -9.04 3.16
N PRO A 247 2.70 -7.70 3.34
CA PRO A 247 2.49 -6.77 2.23
C PRO A 247 3.43 -7.07 1.07
N PHE A 248 2.87 -7.09 -0.14
CA PHE A 248 3.57 -7.57 -1.32
C PHE A 248 4.83 -6.76 -1.67
N TYR A 249 4.86 -5.45 -1.34
CA TYR A 249 6.03 -4.61 -1.56
C TYR A 249 7.23 -4.96 -0.66
N GLN A 250 7.00 -5.70 0.42
CA GLN A 250 8.06 -6.15 1.35
C GLN A 250 8.63 -7.53 0.98
N VAL A 251 8.08 -8.20 -0.03
CA VAL A 251 8.48 -9.56 -0.41
C VAL A 251 9.51 -9.49 -1.53
N ASN A 252 10.78 -9.62 -1.17
CA ASN A 252 11.95 -9.61 -2.05
C ASN A 252 12.81 -10.86 -1.79
N ASP A 253 13.70 -11.20 -2.71
CA ASP A 253 14.68 -12.31 -2.60
C ASP A 253 14.08 -13.70 -2.31
N GLU A 254 12.79 -13.89 -2.53
CA GLU A 254 12.09 -15.15 -2.28
C GLU A 254 10.97 -15.43 -3.28
N ARG A 255 10.47 -16.67 -3.24
CA ARG A 255 9.29 -17.08 -3.97
C ARG A 255 8.04 -16.63 -3.23
N TYR A 256 7.01 -16.26 -3.99
CA TYR A 256 5.77 -15.77 -3.40
C TYR A 256 4.53 -16.21 -4.17
N THR A 257 3.38 -15.93 -3.56
CA THR A 257 2.10 -16.00 -4.25
C THR A 257 1.19 -14.88 -3.78
N VAL A 258 0.62 -14.13 -4.72
CA VAL A 258 -0.35 -13.06 -4.44
C VAL A 258 -1.77 -13.61 -4.54
N TYR A 259 -2.04 -14.36 -5.62
CA TYR A 259 -3.34 -14.97 -5.88
C TYR A 259 -3.37 -16.41 -5.42
N TRP A 260 -4.43 -16.77 -4.70
CA TRP A 260 -4.63 -18.10 -4.15
C TRP A 260 -5.89 -18.71 -4.74
N LYS A 261 -5.82 -19.96 -5.20
CA LYS A 261 -7.03 -20.75 -5.42
C LYS A 261 -7.62 -21.12 -4.06
N VAL A 262 -8.89 -20.80 -3.82
CA VAL A 262 -9.60 -21.09 -2.58
C VAL A 262 -10.74 -22.06 -2.85
N ASN A 263 -10.65 -23.23 -2.24
CA ASN A 263 -11.68 -24.25 -2.27
C ASN A 263 -12.62 -24.04 -1.08
N ARG A 264 -13.93 -24.12 -1.34
CA ARG A 264 -14.93 -24.08 -0.26
C ARG A 264 -14.68 -25.22 0.73
N LYS A 265 -14.77 -24.91 2.02
CA LYS A 265 -14.88 -25.95 3.07
C LYS A 265 -16.03 -26.88 2.70
N SER A 266 -15.76 -28.18 2.58
CA SER A 266 -16.85 -29.17 2.54
C SER A 266 -17.55 -29.10 3.90
N THR A 267 -18.84 -28.78 3.88
CA THR A 267 -19.73 -28.87 5.04
C THR A 267 -19.80 -30.29 5.58
#